data_AF-A0A7X9S6W3-F1
#
_entry.id   AF-A0A7X9S6W3-F1
#
_cell.length_a   1.000
_cell.length_b   1.000
_cell.length_c   1.000
_cell.angle_alpha   90.00
_cell.angle_beta   90.00
_cell.angle_gamma   90.00
#
_symmetry.space_group_name_H-M   'P 1'
#
loop_
_entity.id
_entity.type
_entity.pdbx_description
1 polymer ?
#
loop_
_entity_poly.entity_id
_entity_poly.type
_entity_poly.pdbx_seq_one_letter_code
_entity_poly.pdbx_strand_id
1 'polypeptide(L)'
;MLVIWCAKSDYLDFTSIVGWYKNATVSRYYKEVEFEDGYIQDYNVIAKAEDCVLLPVNARIRRTLWYVPRKGKKNGPSYGFGQSNVWFANEANENIHLKDYLDRIISQIYNYCGENLVE
;
A
#
# COMPACT_ATOMS: atom_id res chain seq x y z
N MET A 1 -12.66 -1.35 2.15
CA MET A 1 -11.46 -0.98 2.95
C MET A 1 -10.42 -0.36 2.03
N LEU A 2 -9.47 0.43 2.53
CA LEU A 2 -8.28 0.85 1.76
C LEU A 2 -7.15 -0.16 1.96
N VAL A 3 -6.62 -0.72 0.88
CA VAL A 3 -5.43 -1.59 0.92
C VAL A 3 -4.31 -0.89 0.17
N ILE A 4 -3.14 -0.77 0.80
CA ILE A 4 -1.98 -0.07 0.24
C ILE A 4 -0.87 -1.08 -0.01
N TRP A 5 -0.45 -1.20 -1.26
CA TRP A 5 0.64 -2.08 -1.67
C TRP A 5 1.97 -1.34 -1.54
N CYS A 6 2.93 -1.98 -0.87
CA CYS A 6 4.23 -1.41 -0.58
C CYS A 6 5.33 -2.35 -1.08
N ALA A 7 6.41 -1.80 -1.64
CA ALA A 7 7.55 -2.58 -2.07
C ALA A 7 8.87 -1.90 -1.68
N LYS A 8 9.86 -2.73 -1.34
CA LYS A 8 11.25 -2.27 -1.26
C LYS A 8 11.82 -2.35 -2.67
N SER A 9 12.39 -1.25 -3.15
CA SER A 9 13.17 -1.26 -4.40
C SER A 9 14.62 -1.65 -4.08
N ASP A 10 15.29 -2.32 -5.02
CA ASP A 10 16.72 -2.61 -4.92
C ASP A 10 17.59 -1.36 -5.05
N TYR A 11 17.07 -0.31 -5.67
CA TYR A 11 17.77 0.96 -5.90
C TYR A 11 17.47 2.03 -4.84
N LEU A 12 16.39 1.85 -4.07
CA LEU A 12 15.99 2.80 -3.04
C LEU A 12 16.36 2.26 -1.66
N ASP A 13 16.85 3.14 -0.80
CA ASP A 13 17.15 2.85 0.61
C ASP A 13 15.88 2.88 1.51
N PHE A 14 14.70 3.00 0.90
CA PHE A 14 13.39 3.03 1.55
C PHE A 14 12.35 2.15 0.86
N THR A 15 11.28 1.82 1.59
CA THR A 15 10.09 1.17 1.04
C THR A 15 9.12 2.23 0.55
N SER A 16 8.60 2.05 -0.66
CA SER A 16 7.62 2.94 -1.25
C SER A 16 6.24 2.29 -1.33
N ILE A 17 5.20 3.11 -1.29
CA ILE A 17 3.88 2.76 -1.82
C ILE A 17 4.03 2.58 -3.33
N VAL A 18 3.48 1.49 -3.87
CA VAL A 18 3.50 1.18 -5.32
C VAL A 18 2.12 1.27 -5.95
N GLY A 19 1.07 1.18 -5.14
CA GLY A 19 -0.31 1.22 -5.59
C GLY A 19 -1.26 0.98 -4.43
N TRP A 20 -2.55 1.05 -4.69
CA TRP A 20 -3.58 0.84 -3.68
C TRP A 20 -4.89 0.42 -4.33
N TYR A 21 -5.71 -0.26 -3.54
CA TYR A 21 -7.09 -0.59 -3.89
C TYR A 21 -8.01 0.17 -2.93
N LYS A 22 -8.82 1.08 -3.47
CA LYS A 22 -9.96 1.67 -2.74
C LYS A 22 -11.11 0.66 -2.72
N ASN A 23 -12.01 0.80 -1.74
CA ASN A 23 -13.20 -0.03 -1.62
C ASN A 23 -12.95 -1.55 -1.67
N ALA A 24 -11.76 -2.00 -1.31
CA ALA A 24 -11.37 -3.40 -1.40
C ALA A 24 -12.10 -4.27 -0.36
N THR A 25 -12.33 -5.52 -0.75
CA THR A 25 -12.73 -6.62 0.14
C THR A 25 -11.52 -7.48 0.42
N VAL A 26 -11.23 -7.72 1.70
CA VAL A 26 -10.10 -8.56 2.15
C VAL A 26 -10.64 -9.77 2.86
N SER A 27 -10.23 -10.95 2.40
CA SER A 27 -10.60 -12.24 2.97
C SER A 27 -9.43 -12.81 3.77
N ARG A 28 -9.72 -13.45 4.90
CA ARG A 28 -8.69 -14.11 5.73
C ARG A 28 -8.04 -15.28 5.00
N TYR A 29 -8.84 -16.03 4.25
CA TYR A 29 -8.41 -17.19 3.49
C TYR A 29 -8.40 -16.83 2.00
N TYR A 30 -7.45 -17.43 1.27
CA TYR A 30 -7.42 -17.31 -0.18
C TYR A 30 -8.71 -17.84 -0.81
N LYS A 31 -9.09 -17.19 -1.89
CA LYS A 31 -10.14 -17.57 -2.81
C LYS A 31 -9.50 -17.80 -4.17
N GLU A 32 -10.11 -18.64 -4.97
CA GLU A 32 -9.67 -18.92 -6.34
C GLU A 32 -10.57 -18.18 -7.33
N VAL A 33 -9.97 -17.73 -8.43
CA VAL A 33 -10.68 -17.32 -9.65
C VAL A 33 -10.07 -18.08 -10.81
N GLU A 34 -10.93 -18.71 -11.62
CA GLU A 34 -10.54 -19.36 -12.87
C GLU A 34 -10.85 -18.41 -14.03
N PHE A 35 -9.85 -18.15 -14.87
CA PHE A 35 -9.96 -17.33 -16.06
C PHE A 35 -10.35 -18.19 -17.28
N GLU A 36 -10.76 -17.54 -18.37
CA GLU A 36 -11.27 -18.22 -19.58
C GLU A 36 -10.23 -19.16 -20.23
N ASP A 37 -8.94 -18.89 -20.03
CA ASP A 37 -7.83 -19.72 -20.52
C ASP A 37 -7.50 -20.91 -19.58
N GLY A 38 -8.27 -21.10 -18.51
CA GLY A 38 -8.05 -22.13 -17.49
C GLY A 38 -6.98 -21.76 -16.46
N TYR A 39 -6.43 -20.54 -16.49
CA TYR A 39 -5.53 -20.07 -15.44
C TYR A 39 -6.32 -19.89 -14.14
N ILE A 40 -5.81 -20.47 -13.04
CA ILE A 40 -6.37 -20.30 -11.70
C ILE A 40 -5.46 -19.36 -10.90
N GLN A 41 -6.05 -18.30 -10.35
CA GLN A 41 -5.36 -17.36 -9.50
C GLN A 41 -5.94 -17.34 -8.09
N ASP A 42 -5.06 -17.53 -7.11
CA ASP A 42 -5.37 -17.30 -5.71
C ASP A 42 -5.35 -15.81 -5.38
N TYR A 43 -6.37 -15.34 -4.66
CA TYR A 43 -6.46 -13.97 -4.17
C TYR A 43 -7.09 -13.93 -2.78
N ASN A 44 -6.65 -12.98 -1.97
CA ASN A 44 -7.27 -12.65 -0.68
C ASN A 44 -7.71 -11.18 -0.62
N VAL A 45 -7.44 -10.40 -1.66
CA VAL A 45 -7.83 -9.00 -1.80
C VAL A 45 -8.43 -8.80 -3.19
N ILE A 46 -9.62 -8.19 -3.26
CA ILE A 46 -10.27 -7.83 -4.52
C ILE A 46 -10.89 -6.44 -4.44
N ALA A 47 -10.86 -5.72 -5.56
CA ALA A 47 -11.52 -4.43 -5.75
C ALA A 47 -11.88 -4.27 -7.23
N LYS A 48 -12.74 -3.30 -7.54
CA LYS A 48 -13.00 -2.94 -8.93
C LYS A 48 -11.78 -2.26 -9.55
N ALA A 49 -11.54 -2.48 -10.84
CA ALA A 49 -10.42 -1.85 -11.56
C ALA A 49 -10.43 -0.31 -11.44
N GLU A 50 -11.60 0.33 -11.50
CA GLU A 50 -11.79 1.78 -11.33
C GLU A 50 -11.34 2.32 -9.95
N ASP A 51 -11.25 1.45 -8.95
CA ASP A 51 -10.82 1.76 -7.60
C ASP A 51 -9.35 1.42 -7.33
N CYS A 52 -8.66 0.82 -8.31
CA CYS A 52 -7.28 0.38 -8.21
C CYS A 52 -6.34 1.37 -8.88
N VAL A 53 -5.20 1.62 -8.24
CA VAL A 53 -4.10 2.39 -8.83
C VAL A 53 -2.79 1.63 -8.73
N LEU A 54 -2.06 1.58 -9.84
CA LEU A 54 -0.67 1.17 -9.92
C LEU A 54 0.15 2.40 -10.33
N LEU A 55 0.94 2.95 -9.39
CA LEU A 55 1.74 4.14 -9.64
C LEU A 55 2.81 3.86 -10.70
N PRO A 56 3.20 4.81 -11.56
CA PRO A 56 4.36 4.64 -12.43
C PRO A 56 5.67 4.68 -11.64
N VAL A 57 6.73 4.06 -12.17
CA VAL A 57 8.02 3.89 -11.46
C VAL A 57 8.62 5.25 -11.03
N ASN A 58 8.54 6.26 -11.90
CA ASN A 58 9.01 7.63 -11.63
C ASN A 58 8.25 8.33 -10.48
N ALA A 59 7.00 7.93 -10.20
CA ALA A 59 6.28 8.39 -9.03
C ALA A 59 6.83 7.68 -7.79
N ARG A 60 6.97 6.35 -7.81
CA ARG A 60 7.41 5.52 -6.68
C ARG A 60 8.78 5.92 -6.10
N ILE A 61 9.69 6.48 -6.90
CA ILE A 61 11.00 6.94 -6.40
C ILE A 61 10.92 8.22 -5.54
N ARG A 62 9.79 8.94 -5.55
CA ARG A 62 9.61 10.20 -4.82
C ARG A 62 9.32 9.94 -3.35
N ARG A 63 10.39 9.86 -2.54
CA ARG A 63 10.32 9.65 -1.09
C ARG A 63 9.33 10.58 -0.37
N THR A 64 9.31 11.86 -0.73
CA THR A 64 8.44 12.86 -0.09
C THR A 64 6.95 12.58 -0.29
N LEU A 65 6.59 11.80 -1.31
CA LEU A 65 5.21 11.40 -1.57
C LEU A 65 4.94 10.02 -0.97
N TRP A 66 5.70 9.01 -1.39
CA TRP A 66 5.30 7.62 -1.24
C TRP A 66 6.15 6.82 -0.25
N TYR A 67 6.90 7.48 0.63
CA TYR A 67 7.67 6.80 1.68
C TYR A 67 6.79 6.00 2.65
N VAL A 68 7.22 4.79 2.96
CA VAL A 68 6.61 3.89 3.94
C VAL A 68 7.56 3.70 5.13
N PRO A 69 7.11 3.99 6.37
CA PRO A 69 7.90 3.83 7.57
C PRO A 69 8.13 2.35 7.92
N ARG A 70 9.29 2.05 8.49
CA ARG A 70 9.62 0.75 9.08
C ARG A 70 10.14 0.94 10.50
N LYS A 71 9.55 0.19 11.45
CA LYS A 71 9.94 0.21 12.86
C LYS A 71 11.30 -0.48 13.04
N GLY A 72 12.11 0.02 13.96
CA GLY A 72 13.37 -0.64 14.36
C GLY A 72 14.64 -0.16 13.64
N LYS A 73 14.56 0.84 12.75
CA LYS A 73 15.77 1.58 12.34
C LYS A 73 16.21 2.49 13.51
N LYS A 74 17.52 2.56 13.79
CA LYS A 74 18.09 3.52 14.75
C LYS A 74 17.71 4.93 14.33
N ASN A 75 17.11 5.72 15.22
CA ASN A 75 16.52 7.04 14.94
C ASN A 75 15.37 7.05 13.90
N GLY A 76 14.75 5.89 13.64
CA GLY A 76 13.58 5.77 12.78
C GLY A 76 12.26 6.03 13.52
N PRO A 77 11.13 6.13 12.79
CA PRO A 77 9.81 6.28 13.41
C PRO A 77 9.48 5.10 14.34
N SER A 78 8.72 5.37 15.39
CA SER A 78 8.23 4.36 16.34
C SER A 78 7.11 3.49 15.77
N TYR A 79 6.63 3.80 14.56
CA TYR A 79 5.55 3.16 13.81
C TYR A 79 6.02 2.69 12.43
N GLY A 80 5.19 1.91 11.75
CA GLY A 80 5.47 1.35 10.43
C GLY A 80 5.63 -0.17 10.44
N PHE A 81 6.02 -0.72 9.29
CA PHE A 81 6.24 -2.15 9.13
C PHE A 81 7.25 -2.67 10.16
N GLY A 82 6.89 -3.78 10.81
CA GLY A 82 7.80 -4.60 11.60
C GLY A 82 8.43 -5.70 10.75
N GLN A 83 8.49 -6.92 11.29
CA GLN A 83 8.97 -8.12 10.57
C GLN A 83 7.89 -8.75 9.66
N SER A 84 6.61 -8.46 9.91
CA SER A 84 5.50 -8.94 9.08
C SER A 84 5.40 -8.17 7.76
N ASN A 85 4.94 -8.85 6.70
CA ASN A 85 4.62 -8.25 5.41
C ASN A 85 3.28 -7.52 5.38
N VAL A 86 2.54 -7.53 6.49
CA VAL A 86 1.26 -6.81 6.65
C VAL A 86 1.34 -5.89 7.86
N TRP A 87 0.89 -4.65 7.68
CA TRP A 87 0.77 -3.65 8.75
C TRP A 87 -0.63 -3.05 8.75
N PHE A 88 -1.36 -3.22 9.85
CA PHE A 88 -2.74 -2.73 10.01
C PHE A 88 -2.83 -1.27 10.47
N ALA A 89 -1.76 -0.70 11.02
CA ALA A 89 -1.69 0.68 11.50
C ALA A 89 -2.84 1.10 12.46
N ASN A 90 -3.28 0.18 13.32
CA ASN A 90 -4.43 0.38 14.23
C ASN A 90 -4.09 1.30 15.42
N GLU A 91 -2.81 1.51 15.70
CA GLU A 91 -2.28 2.28 16.82
C GLU A 91 -2.28 3.81 16.60
N ALA A 92 -3.05 4.30 15.61
CA ALA A 92 -3.08 5.73 15.24
C ALA A 92 -3.62 6.64 16.35
N ASN A 93 -4.53 6.15 17.19
CA ASN A 93 -5.08 6.91 18.31
C ASN A 93 -4.07 7.12 19.45
N GLU A 94 -3.03 6.29 19.51
CA GLU A 94 -2.02 6.29 20.57
C GLU A 94 -0.71 6.96 20.13
N ASN A 95 -0.55 7.23 18.83
CA ASN A 95 0.67 7.78 18.25
C ASN A 95 0.34 8.91 17.26
N ILE A 96 0.55 10.15 17.71
CA ILE A 96 0.27 11.35 16.90
C ILE A 96 1.06 11.37 15.58
N HIS A 97 2.31 10.92 15.57
CA HIS A 97 3.12 10.90 14.35
C HIS A 97 2.64 9.85 13.35
N LEU A 98 2.12 8.72 13.82
CA LEU A 98 1.44 7.76 12.96
C LEU A 98 0.17 8.38 12.37
N LYS A 99 -0.64 9.04 13.20
CA LYS A 99 -1.86 9.71 12.74
C LYS A 99 -1.56 10.73 11.64
N ASP A 100 -0.62 11.64 11.86
CA ASP A 100 -0.22 12.65 10.87
C ASP A 100 0.27 12.00 9.56
N TYR A 101 1.03 10.91 9.67
CA TYR A 101 1.48 10.15 8.52
C TYR A 101 0.31 9.53 7.74
N LEU A 102 -0.65 8.90 8.44
CA LEU A 102 -1.82 8.27 7.82
C LEU A 102 -2.71 9.32 7.16
N ASP A 103 -3.02 10.42 7.85
CA ASP A 103 -3.86 11.51 7.32
C ASP A 103 -3.26 12.08 6.02
N ARG A 104 -1.94 12.30 6.01
CA ARG A 104 -1.22 12.73 4.80
C ARG A 104 -1.31 11.71 3.67
N ILE A 105 -1.01 10.44 3.93
CA ILE A 105 -1.00 9.39 2.89
C ILE A 105 -2.41 9.13 2.36
N ILE A 106 -3.40 9.07 3.23
CA ILE A 106 -4.81 8.89 2.85
C ILE A 106 -5.24 10.07 1.97
N SER A 107 -4.96 11.31 2.40
CA SER A 107 -5.27 12.49 1.58
C SER A 107 -4.58 12.45 0.21
N GLN A 108 -3.30 12.07 0.14
CA GLN A 108 -2.57 11.92 -1.13
C GLN A 108 -3.20 10.87 -2.04
N ILE A 109 -3.65 9.73 -1.49
CA ILE A 109 -4.30 8.65 -2.23
C ILE A 109 -5.66 9.09 -2.79
N TYR A 110 -6.50 9.70 -1.95
CA TYR A 110 -7.86 10.10 -2.37
C TYR A 110 -7.85 11.25 -3.37
N ASN A 111 -6.84 12.12 -3.32
CA ASN A 111 -6.68 13.24 -4.26
C ASN A 111 -5.75 12.91 -5.45
N TYR A 112 -5.32 11.66 -5.61
CA TYR A 112 -4.44 11.27 -6.70
C TYR A 112 -5.17 11.36 -8.04
N CYS A 113 -4.61 12.16 -8.96
CA CYS A 113 -5.09 12.35 -10.33
C CYS A 113 -3.97 12.13 -11.36
N GLY A 114 -2.88 11.45 -10.96
CA GLY A 114 -1.78 11.11 -11.85
C GLY A 114 -2.04 9.85 -12.67
N GLU A 115 -1.00 9.44 -13.40
CA GLU A 115 -1.01 8.22 -14.23
C GLU A 115 -1.32 6.95 -13.44
N ASN A 116 -2.07 6.04 -14.05
CA ASN A 116 -2.45 4.75 -13.48
C ASN A 116 -2.11 3.62 -14.45
N LEU A 117 -1.29 2.66 -14.02
CA LEU A 117 -0.83 1.53 -14.85
C LEU A 117 -1.67 0.26 -14.72
N VAL A 118 -2.88 0.34 -14.15
CA VAL A 118 -3.82 -0.80 -14.07
C VAL A 118 -4.53 -1.06 -15.39
N GLU A 119 -4.39 -0.17 -16.38
CA GLU A 119 -4.96 -0.30 -17.73
C GLU A 119 -4.60 -1.61 -18.45
#